data_AF-A0A520J8Z8-F1
#
_entry.id   AF-A0A520J8Z8-F1
#
_cell.length_a   1.000
_cell.length_b   1.000
_cell.length_c   1.000
_cell.angle_alpha   90.00
_cell.angle_beta   90.00
_cell.angle_gamma   90.00
#
_symmetry.space_group_name_H-M   'P 1'
#
loop_
_entity.id
_entity.type
_entity.pdbx_description
1 polymer ?
#
loop_
_entity_poly.entity_id
_entity_poly.type
_entity_poly.pdbx_seq_one_letter_code
_entity_poly.pdbx_strand_id
1 'polypeptide(L)'
;WSDNWGFVPLTEPEIKDVGVKLKPIVFNDLIRIAEVDGKPAAFMITLPDLNEPIKPLNGKLFPFGWAKLLLWLRKPKVRTVRVPLMGVVKELQSSRMASQLAFMMIEYIRRASVANYDAKRAEIGWILDDNQGMRSIAETIESRMNKVYQVYGKTL
;
A
#
# COMPACT_ATOMS: atom_id res chain seq x y z
N TRP A 1 -13.62 1.35 -4.74
CA TRP A 1 -12.96 2.07 -3.62
C TRP A 1 -13.75 3.29 -3.17
N SER A 2 -14.42 4.04 -4.06
CA SER A 2 -15.25 5.20 -3.65
C SER A 2 -16.46 4.87 -2.77
N ASP A 3 -16.92 3.62 -2.83
CA ASP A 3 -18.17 3.20 -2.20
C ASP A 3 -17.90 2.48 -0.86
N ASN A 4 -16.64 2.48 -0.40
CA ASN A 4 -16.20 1.82 0.83
C ASN A 4 -16.54 2.69 2.05
N TRP A 5 -17.05 2.08 3.12
CA TRP A 5 -17.31 2.79 4.38
C TRP A 5 -16.02 3.40 4.95
N GLY A 6 -16.08 4.68 5.35
CA GLY A 6 -14.91 5.45 5.81
C GLY A 6 -14.04 6.03 4.69
N PHE A 7 -14.44 5.86 3.42
CA PHE A 7 -13.80 6.56 2.31
C PHE A 7 -14.18 8.05 2.31
N VAL A 8 -13.19 8.90 2.58
CA VAL A 8 -13.29 10.34 2.38
C VAL A 8 -12.50 10.68 1.12
N PRO A 9 -13.14 11.10 0.03
CA PRO A 9 -12.42 11.51 -1.17
C PRO A 9 -11.53 12.71 -0.83
N LEU A 10 -10.24 12.58 -1.11
CA LEU A 10 -9.29 13.68 -0.95
C LEU A 10 -9.67 14.81 -1.92
N THR A 11 -9.78 16.02 -1.40
CA THR A 11 -9.93 17.23 -2.20
C THR A 11 -8.64 17.52 -2.99
N GLU A 12 -8.71 18.23 -4.13
CA GLU A 12 -7.52 18.56 -4.93
C GLU A 12 -6.36 19.20 -4.12
N PRO A 13 -6.62 20.11 -3.16
CA PRO A 13 -5.56 20.64 -2.29
C PRO A 13 -4.94 19.57 -1.38
N GLU A 14 -5.75 18.65 -0.85
CA GLU A 14 -5.28 17.55 -0.02
C GLU A 14 -4.44 16.55 -0.82
N ILE A 15 -4.80 16.26 -2.08
CA ILE A 15 -4.00 15.41 -2.96
C ILE A 15 -2.61 16.02 -3.16
N LYS A 16 -2.53 17.33 -3.37
CA LYS A 16 -1.26 18.04 -3.54
C LYS A 16 -0.42 17.97 -2.25
N ASP A 17 -1.03 18.22 -1.10
CA ASP A 17 -0.31 18.21 0.19
C ASP A 17 0.13 16.80 0.61
N VAL A 18 -0.74 15.80 0.44
CA VAL A 18 -0.43 14.38 0.67
C VAL A 18 0.68 13.92 -0.27
N GLY A 19 0.63 14.31 -1.55
CA GLY A 19 1.69 14.01 -2.52
C GLY A 19 3.05 14.56 -2.10
N VAL A 20 3.11 15.80 -1.61
CA VAL A 20 4.35 16.41 -1.11
C VAL A 20 4.87 15.68 0.14
N LYS A 21 3.98 15.35 1.08
CA LYS A 21 4.34 14.68 2.34
C LYS A 21 4.76 13.23 2.16
N LEU A 22 4.16 12.52 1.20
CA LEU A 22 4.50 11.12 0.92
C LEU A 22 5.75 10.98 0.06
N LYS A 23 6.14 12.00 -0.71
CA LYS A 23 7.29 11.98 -1.63
C LYS A 23 8.58 11.39 -1.04
N PRO A 24 8.97 11.65 0.23
CA PRO A 24 10.21 11.09 0.79
C PRO A 24 10.16 9.58 1.03
N ILE A 25 8.97 9.00 1.16
CA ILE A 25 8.77 7.58 1.51
C ILE A 25 8.13 6.76 0.39
N VAL A 26 7.92 7.38 -0.77
CA VAL A 26 7.38 6.76 -1.97
C VAL A 26 8.53 6.44 -2.92
N PHE A 27 8.59 5.18 -3.36
CA PHE A 27 9.63 4.70 -4.25
C PHE A 27 9.01 4.19 -5.55
N ASN A 28 9.56 4.63 -6.69
CA ASN A 28 8.96 4.39 -8.02
C ASN A 28 8.82 2.89 -8.36
N ASP A 29 9.77 2.07 -7.93
CA ASP A 29 9.73 0.63 -8.15
C ASP A 29 8.71 -0.09 -7.26
N LEU A 30 8.15 0.58 -6.26
CA LEU A 30 7.02 0.15 -5.42
C LEU A 30 5.67 0.77 -5.83
N ILE A 31 5.63 1.47 -6.95
CA ILE A 31 4.40 1.95 -7.58
C ILE A 31 4.18 1.21 -8.90
N ARG A 32 2.96 0.73 -9.13
CA ARG A 32 2.56 0.17 -10.42
C ARG A 32 1.29 0.84 -10.91
N ILE A 33 1.29 1.15 -12.19
CA ILE A 33 0.11 1.54 -12.96
C ILE A 33 0.02 0.54 -14.09
N ALA A 34 -1.13 -0.10 -14.23
CA ALA A 34 -1.39 -1.01 -15.33
C ALA A 34 -2.31 -0.30 -16.34
N GLU A 35 -1.94 -0.39 -17.61
CA GLU A 35 -2.69 0.18 -18.71
C GLU A 35 -3.34 -0.93 -19.55
N VAL A 36 -4.55 -0.66 -20.03
CA VAL A 36 -5.27 -1.49 -20.99
C VAL A 36 -5.60 -0.58 -22.17
N ASP A 37 -5.19 -0.97 -23.39
CA ASP A 37 -5.38 -0.18 -24.62
C ASP A 37 -4.86 1.27 -24.51
N GLY A 38 -3.71 1.46 -23.85
CA GLY A 38 -3.09 2.77 -23.64
C GLY A 38 -3.80 3.67 -22.63
N LYS A 39 -4.76 3.14 -21.87
CA LYS A 39 -5.45 3.87 -20.79
C LYS A 39 -5.14 3.26 -19.43
N PRO A 40 -4.81 4.07 -18.40
CA PRO A 40 -4.65 3.58 -17.04
C PRO A 40 -5.93 2.88 -16.54
N ALA A 41 -5.79 1.61 -16.19
CA ALA A 41 -6.89 0.73 -15.80
C ALA A 41 -6.78 0.27 -14.34
N ALA A 42 -5.56 0.21 -13.79
CA ALA A 42 -5.34 -0.15 -12.40
C ALA A 42 -4.09 0.52 -11.83
N PHE A 43 -4.04 0.63 -10.51
CA PHE A 43 -2.86 1.11 -9.80
C PHE A 43 -2.65 0.36 -8.48
N MET A 44 -1.40 0.34 -8.03
CA MET A 44 -0.99 -0.23 -6.75
C MET A 44 0.18 0.58 -6.20
N ILE A 45 0.08 0.97 -4.93
CA ILE A 45 1.15 1.68 -4.21
C ILE A 45 1.54 0.84 -3.01
N THR A 46 2.84 0.61 -2.87
CA THR A 46 3.42 -0.11 -1.73
C THR A 46 4.44 0.77 -1.04
N LEU A 47 4.46 0.72 0.29
CA LEU A 47 5.37 1.50 1.12
C LEU A 47 6.20 0.57 2.00
N PRO A 48 7.51 0.81 2.17
CA PRO A 48 8.30 0.11 3.17
C PRO A 48 7.85 0.49 4.59
N ASP A 49 7.91 -0.45 5.54
CA ASP A 49 7.52 -0.16 6.93
C ASP A 49 8.54 0.77 7.60
N LEU A 50 8.17 2.04 7.70
CA LEU A 50 8.98 3.09 8.31
C LEU A 50 9.19 2.88 9.82
N ASN A 51 8.38 2.04 10.49
CA ASN A 51 8.59 1.76 11.90
C ASN A 51 9.87 0.95 12.13
N GLU A 52 10.33 0.14 11.18
CA GLU A 52 11.57 -0.64 11.30
C GLU A 52 12.82 0.23 11.50
N PRO A 53 13.08 1.28 10.68
CA PRO A 53 14.21 2.18 10.92
C PRO A 53 13.99 3.19 12.05
N ILE A 54 12.73 3.54 12.38
CA ILE A 54 12.43 4.54 13.43
C ILE A 54 12.49 3.94 14.83
N LYS A 55 11.96 2.73 15.04
CA LYS A 55 11.85 2.10 16.37
C LYS A 55 13.18 2.04 17.14
N PRO A 56 14.34 1.72 16.52
CA PRO A 56 15.63 1.73 17.21
C PRO A 56 16.13 3.12 17.64
N LEU A 57 15.58 4.21 17.09
CA LEU A 57 15.95 5.58 17.45
C LEU A 57 15.44 5.97 18.84
N ASN A 58 14.43 5.27 19.36
CA ASN A 58 13.85 5.50 20.69
C ASN A 58 13.53 6.98 20.96
N GLY A 59 12.94 7.66 19.96
CA GLY A 59 12.58 9.08 20.03
C GLY A 59 13.73 10.08 19.95
N LYS A 60 14.99 9.63 19.78
CA LYS A 60 16.17 10.50 19.72
C LYS A 60 16.77 10.53 18.32
N LEU A 61 16.76 11.70 17.69
CA LEU A 61 17.45 11.93 16.42
C LEU A 61 18.94 12.27 16.59
N PHE A 62 19.32 12.78 17.76
CA PHE A 62 20.69 13.18 18.04
C PHE A 62 21.44 12.13 18.88
N PRO A 63 22.78 12.01 18.69
CA PRO A 63 23.60 12.79 17.75
C PRO A 63 23.53 12.32 16.28
N PHE A 64 23.20 11.04 16.01
CA PHE A 64 23.33 10.44 14.66
C PHE A 64 22.09 9.67 14.15
N GLY A 65 20.97 9.71 14.87
CA GLY A 65 19.72 9.07 14.43
C GLY A 65 19.17 9.63 13.11
N TRP A 66 19.29 10.95 12.91
CA TRP A 66 18.92 11.61 11.65
C TRP A 66 19.76 11.07 10.47
N ALA A 67 21.06 10.83 10.67
CA ALA A 67 21.95 10.35 9.62
C ALA A 67 21.59 8.91 9.21
N LYS A 68 21.30 8.05 10.20
CA LYS A 68 20.80 6.69 9.94
C LYS A 68 19.50 6.70 9.13
N LEU A 69 18.57 7.60 9.46
CA LEU A 69 17.30 7.72 8.76
C LEU A 69 17.48 8.23 7.33
N LEU A 70 18.33 9.24 7.10
CA LEU A 70 18.62 9.75 5.75
C LEU A 70 19.33 8.70 4.88
N LEU A 71 20.27 7.93 5.44
CA LEU A 71 20.92 6.83 4.74
C LEU A 71 19.91 5.74 4.37
N TRP A 72 18.98 5.43 5.28
CA TRP A 72 17.90 4.50 5.01
C TRP A 72 16.95 5.03 3.92
N LEU A 73 16.57 6.30 3.92
CA LEU A 73 15.71 6.89 2.86
C LEU A 73 16.33 6.81 1.47
N ARG A 74 17.67 6.79 1.36
CA ARG A 74 18.37 6.61 0.07
C ARG A 74 18.30 5.18 -0.46
N LYS A 75 18.36 4.18 0.42
CA LYS A 75 18.35 2.75 0.09
C LYS A 75 17.60 1.98 1.18
N PRO A 76 16.27 2.08 1.21
CA PRO A 76 15.47 1.50 2.28
C PRO A 76 15.56 -0.02 2.26
N LYS A 77 15.94 -0.60 3.39
CA LYS A 77 15.89 -2.04 3.65
C LYS A 77 14.92 -2.29 4.78
N VAL A 78 13.92 -3.14 4.52
CA VAL A 78 12.86 -3.50 5.47
C VAL A 78 12.42 -4.93 5.27
N ARG A 79 12.05 -5.60 6.37
CA ARG A 79 11.51 -6.96 6.31
C ARG A 79 10.04 -6.94 5.91
N THR A 80 9.34 -5.83 6.17
CA THR A 80 7.90 -5.68 5.96
C THR A 80 7.58 -4.52 5.03
N VAL A 81 6.70 -4.76 4.07
CA VAL A 81 6.10 -3.74 3.21
C VAL A 81 4.58 -3.72 3.38
N ARG A 82 3.96 -2.58 3.12
CA ARG A 82 2.50 -2.40 3.24
C ARG A 82 1.90 -1.88 1.95
N VAL A 83 0.76 -2.42 1.56
CA VAL A 83 -0.03 -1.99 0.40
C VAL A 83 -1.22 -1.15 0.92
N PRO A 84 -1.06 0.18 1.07
CA PRO A 84 -2.14 1.03 1.54
C PRO A 84 -3.22 1.26 0.48
N LEU A 85 -2.84 1.30 -0.80
CA LEU A 85 -3.72 1.69 -1.89
C LEU A 85 -3.56 0.75 -3.07
N MET A 86 -4.69 0.24 -3.53
CA MET A 86 -4.81 -0.61 -4.71
C MET A 86 -6.20 -0.40 -5.29
N GLY A 87 -6.28 -0.28 -6.62
CA GLY A 87 -7.55 -0.04 -7.28
C GLY A 87 -7.53 -0.42 -8.75
N VAL A 88 -8.70 -0.82 -9.24
CA VAL A 88 -9.00 -1.00 -10.65
C VAL A 88 -10.18 -0.07 -10.98
N VAL A 89 -10.21 0.49 -12.19
CA VAL A 89 -11.33 1.34 -12.66
C VAL A 89 -12.66 0.59 -12.58
N LYS A 90 -13.76 1.31 -12.29
CA LYS A 90 -15.07 0.71 -11.97
C LYS A 90 -15.59 -0.18 -13.11
N GLU A 91 -15.35 0.21 -14.35
CA GLU A 91 -15.78 -0.52 -15.55
C GLU A 91 -15.24 -1.96 -15.60
N LEU A 92 -14.10 -2.21 -14.93
CA LEU A 92 -13.43 -3.50 -14.95
C LEU A 92 -13.60 -4.30 -13.66
N GLN A 93 -14.10 -3.71 -12.57
CA GLN A 93 -14.10 -4.32 -11.22
C GLN A 93 -14.83 -5.68 -11.13
N SER A 94 -15.82 -5.92 -11.98
CA SER A 94 -16.58 -7.20 -12.03
C SER A 94 -16.08 -8.17 -13.12
N SER A 95 -14.92 -7.90 -13.73
CA SER A 95 -14.35 -8.70 -14.80
C SER A 95 -13.18 -9.55 -14.31
N ARG A 96 -12.92 -10.67 -15.00
CA ARG A 96 -11.69 -11.48 -14.80
C ARG A 96 -10.42 -10.66 -15.01
N MET A 97 -10.50 -9.62 -15.84
CA MET A 97 -9.38 -8.72 -16.11
C MET A 97 -8.97 -7.93 -14.86
N ALA A 98 -9.90 -7.50 -14.00
CA ALA A 98 -9.54 -6.82 -12.75
C ALA A 98 -8.69 -7.71 -11.84
N SER A 99 -9.06 -8.98 -11.66
CA SER A 99 -8.27 -9.93 -10.88
C SER A 99 -6.90 -10.17 -11.50
N GLN A 100 -6.82 -10.31 -12.83
CA GLN A 100 -5.55 -10.49 -13.53
C GLN A 100 -4.61 -9.27 -13.35
N LEU A 101 -5.13 -8.05 -13.54
CA LEU A 101 -4.37 -6.82 -13.33
C LEU A 101 -3.89 -6.72 -11.88
N ALA A 102 -4.75 -7.06 -10.93
CA ALA A 102 -4.41 -7.11 -9.51
C ALA A 102 -3.24 -8.07 -9.22
N PHE A 103 -3.34 -9.34 -9.62
CA PHE A 103 -2.28 -10.33 -9.39
C PHE A 103 -0.99 -9.97 -10.10
N MET A 104 -1.06 -9.43 -11.31
CA MET A 104 0.10 -8.97 -12.06
C MET A 104 0.84 -7.86 -11.29
N MET A 105 0.12 -6.82 -10.82
CA MET A 105 0.72 -5.76 -10.03
C MET A 105 1.32 -6.28 -8.72
N ILE A 106 0.62 -7.17 -8.01
CA ILE A 106 1.11 -7.81 -6.79
C ILE A 106 2.44 -8.54 -7.04
N GLU A 107 2.53 -9.32 -8.12
CA GLU A 107 3.76 -10.07 -8.45
C GLU A 107 4.93 -9.13 -8.78
N TYR A 108 4.71 -8.08 -9.58
CA TYR A 108 5.77 -7.11 -9.88
C TYR A 108 6.23 -6.33 -8.64
N ILE A 109 5.32 -5.97 -7.75
CA ILE A 109 5.64 -5.36 -6.46
C ILE A 109 6.42 -6.34 -5.58
N ARG A 110 6.01 -7.61 -5.52
CA ARG A 110 6.71 -8.64 -4.74
C ARG A 110 8.16 -8.77 -5.20
N ARG A 111 8.40 -8.86 -6.52
CA ARG A 111 9.76 -8.93 -7.10
C ARG A 111 10.61 -7.73 -6.70
N ALA A 112 10.09 -6.51 -6.87
CA ALA A 112 10.80 -5.29 -6.50
C ALA A 112 11.08 -5.24 -4.99
N SER A 113 10.08 -5.57 -4.17
CA SER A 113 10.16 -5.58 -2.71
C SER A 113 11.23 -6.56 -2.21
N VAL A 114 11.30 -7.76 -2.78
CA VAL A 114 12.32 -8.75 -2.41
C VAL A 114 13.71 -8.33 -2.89
N ALA A 115 13.85 -7.95 -4.17
CA ALA A 115 15.15 -7.68 -4.78
C ALA A 115 15.81 -6.40 -4.24
N ASN A 116 15.02 -5.34 -4.04
CA ASN A 116 15.56 -4.02 -3.74
C ASN A 116 15.46 -3.66 -2.24
N TYR A 117 14.50 -4.24 -1.50
CA TYR A 117 14.19 -3.84 -0.12
C TYR A 117 14.43 -4.94 0.93
N ASP A 118 14.76 -6.16 0.52
CA ASP A 118 14.91 -7.35 1.39
C ASP A 118 13.60 -7.77 2.10
N ALA A 119 12.46 -7.40 1.51
CA ALA A 119 11.15 -7.69 2.08
C ALA A 119 10.90 -9.20 2.16
N LYS A 120 10.40 -9.65 3.30
CA LYS A 120 10.00 -11.05 3.56
C LYS A 120 8.51 -11.19 3.84
N ARG A 121 7.85 -10.07 4.16
CA ARG A 121 6.43 -10.01 4.48
C ARG A 121 5.79 -8.81 3.81
N ALA A 122 4.59 -9.00 3.29
CA ALA A 122 3.72 -7.91 2.86
C ALA A 122 2.44 -7.90 3.71
N GLU A 123 1.94 -6.71 3.99
CA GLU A 123 0.61 -6.50 4.58
C GLU A 123 -0.27 -5.78 3.55
N ILE A 124 -1.40 -6.39 3.23
CA ILE A 124 -2.48 -5.73 2.51
C ILE A 124 -3.27 -4.99 3.59
N GLY A 125 -3.53 -3.70 3.39
CA GLY A 125 -4.17 -2.84 4.39
C GLY A 125 -5.53 -3.34 4.87
N TRP A 126 -6.31 -2.48 5.51
CA TRP A 126 -7.63 -2.89 6.00
C TRP A 126 -8.56 -3.22 4.83
N ILE A 127 -9.08 -4.44 4.84
CA ILE A 127 -10.09 -4.90 3.90
C ILE A 127 -11.41 -4.95 4.67
N LEU A 128 -12.41 -4.22 4.18
CA LEU A 128 -13.76 -4.25 4.73
C LEU A 128 -14.40 -5.62 4.48
N ASP A 129 -15.28 -6.03 5.37
CA ASP A 129 -15.93 -7.35 5.32
C ASP A 129 -16.80 -7.54 4.07
N ASP A 130 -17.34 -6.43 3.54
CA ASP A 130 -18.16 -6.34 2.33
C ASP A 130 -17.35 -6.23 1.01
N ASN A 131 -16.04 -5.99 1.09
CA ASN A 131 -15.16 -5.88 -0.07
C ASN A 131 -14.74 -7.27 -0.58
N GLN A 132 -15.71 -8.00 -1.13
CA GLN A 132 -15.54 -9.39 -1.59
C GLN A 132 -14.39 -9.52 -2.60
N GLY A 133 -14.23 -8.56 -3.52
CA GLY A 133 -13.14 -8.60 -4.51
C GLY A 133 -11.75 -8.62 -3.87
N MET A 134 -11.50 -7.74 -2.90
CA MET A 134 -10.21 -7.74 -2.19
C MET A 134 -10.05 -8.94 -1.25
N ARG A 135 -11.13 -9.44 -0.66
CA ARG A 135 -11.10 -10.67 0.15
C ARG A 135 -10.70 -11.87 -0.68
N SER A 136 -11.31 -12.06 -1.85
CA SER A 136 -10.96 -13.14 -2.77
C SER A 136 -9.51 -13.03 -3.24
N ILE A 137 -9.00 -11.82 -3.50
CA ILE A 137 -7.58 -11.62 -3.81
C ILE A 137 -6.70 -12.07 -2.63
N ALA A 138 -7.01 -11.63 -1.41
CA ALA A 138 -6.26 -11.96 -0.21
C ALA A 138 -6.24 -13.48 0.08
N GLU A 139 -7.39 -14.15 -0.09
CA GLU A 139 -7.50 -15.60 0.02
C GLU A 139 -6.69 -16.32 -1.06
N THR A 140 -6.74 -15.85 -2.31
CA THR A 140 -6.03 -16.47 -3.44
C THR A 140 -4.52 -16.42 -3.29
N ILE A 141 -3.98 -15.34 -2.72
CA ILE A 141 -2.54 -15.22 -2.42
C ILE A 141 -2.17 -15.79 -1.04
N GLU A 142 -3.07 -16.59 -0.45
CA GLU A 142 -2.88 -17.30 0.82
C GLU A 142 -2.50 -16.36 1.98
N SER A 143 -3.04 -15.14 1.97
CA SER A 143 -2.83 -14.18 3.06
C SER A 143 -3.46 -14.68 4.36
N ARG A 144 -2.81 -14.37 5.47
CA ARG A 144 -3.33 -14.67 6.81
C ARG A 144 -3.90 -13.42 7.45
N MET A 145 -5.12 -13.53 7.99
CA MET A 145 -5.74 -12.46 8.76
C MET A 145 -4.96 -12.25 10.07
N ASN A 146 -4.33 -11.08 10.20
CA ASN A 146 -3.52 -10.74 11.38
C ASN A 146 -4.35 -10.05 12.48
N LYS A 147 -5.37 -9.26 12.11
CA LYS A 147 -6.20 -8.53 13.06
C LYS A 147 -7.58 -8.26 12.48
N VAL A 148 -8.60 -8.31 13.34
CA VAL A 148 -9.99 -7.94 13.03
C VAL A 148 -10.37 -6.73 13.87
N TYR A 149 -10.97 -5.73 13.24
CA TYR A 149 -11.54 -4.57 13.90
C TYR A 149 -13.05 -4.58 13.67
N GLN A 150 -13.84 -4.50 14.75
CA GLN A 150 -15.29 -4.34 14.68
C GLN A 150 -15.63 -2.93 15.16
N VAL A 151 -16.33 -2.17 14.32
CA VAL A 151 -16.75 -0.80 14.60
C VAL A 151 -18.25 -0.80 14.84
N TYR A 152 -18.67 -0.31 15.99
CA TYR A 152 -20.08 -0.19 16.36
C TYR A 152 -20.51 1.28 16.34
N GLY A 153 -21.65 1.57 15.73
CA GLY A 153 -22.31 2.87 15.80
C GLY A 153 -23.43 2.86 16.83
N LYS A 154 -23.61 3.97 17.55
CA LYS A 154 -24.81 4.24 18.34
C LYS A 154 -25.46 5.51 17.79
N THR A 155 -26.78 5.51 17.65
CA THR A 155 -27.53 6.73 17.36
C THR A 155 -27.34 7.68 18.56
N LEU A 156 -26.78 8.87 18.31
CA LEU A 156 -26.61 9.93 19.30
C LEU A 156 -27.94 10.64 19.55
#